data_AF-A0A381I9A5-F1
#
_entry.id   AF-A0A381I9A5-F1
#
_cell.length_a   1.000
_cell.length_b   1.000
_cell.length_c   1.000
_cell.angle_alpha   90.00
_cell.angle_beta   90.00
_cell.angle_gamma   90.00
#
_symmetry.space_group_name_H-M   'P 1'
#
loop_
_entity.id
_entity.type
_entity.pdbx_description
1 polymer ?
#
loop_
_entity_poly.entity_id
_entity_poly.type
_entity_poly.pdbx_seq_one_letter_code
_entity_poly.pdbx_strand_id
1 'polypeptide(L)'
;MTSKERLNKLKDEYHKIPIPKKLDTIINHEKIENIYREKNKKVNRLRFKVAIAFACIFTVLVNISPVFADNFSKIPVIGAIVEVITIKNYSLKSGKL
;
A
#
# COMPACT_ATOMS: atom_id res chain seq x y z
N MET A 1 -36.94 -54.83 -2.93
CA MET A 1 -36.43 -53.50 -2.55
C MET A 1 -36.68 -52.52 -3.67
N THR A 2 -37.53 -51.53 -3.43
CA THR A 2 -37.99 -50.55 -4.44
C THR A 2 -36.92 -49.47 -4.70
N SER A 3 -36.99 -48.76 -5.83
CA SER A 3 -36.04 -47.68 -6.16
C SER A 3 -36.01 -46.57 -5.11
N LYS A 4 -37.14 -46.32 -4.44
CA LYS A 4 -37.26 -45.32 -3.38
C LYS A 4 -36.51 -45.74 -2.11
N GLU A 5 -36.56 -47.02 -1.75
CA GLU A 5 -35.76 -47.57 -0.64
C GLU A 5 -34.26 -47.51 -0.92
N ARG A 6 -33.85 -47.78 -2.17
CA ARG A 6 -32.44 -47.65 -2.59
C ARG A 6 -31.94 -46.22 -2.44
N LEU A 7 -32.72 -45.24 -2.92
CA LEU A 7 -32.37 -43.83 -2.84
C LEU A 7 -32.29 -43.32 -1.39
N ASN A 8 -33.25 -43.72 -0.55
CA ASN A 8 -33.22 -43.38 0.88
C ASN A 8 -32.00 -43.97 1.58
N LYS A 9 -31.60 -45.20 1.25
CA LYS A 9 -30.41 -45.84 1.83
C LYS A 9 -29.12 -45.11 1.46
N LEU A 10 -28.98 -44.69 0.20
CA LEU A 10 -27.83 -43.89 -0.27
C LEU A 10 -27.78 -42.51 0.40
N LYS A 11 -28.94 -41.88 0.60
CA LYS A 11 -29.04 -40.58 1.29
C LYS A 11 -28.63 -40.70 2.76
N ASP A 12 -29.09 -41.74 3.43
CA ASP A 12 -28.70 -42.05 4.82
C ASP A 12 -27.20 -42.32 4.92
N GLU A 13 -26.62 -43.03 3.95
CA GLU A 13 -25.19 -43.31 3.88
C GLU A 13 -24.37 -42.03 3.66
N TYR A 14 -24.83 -41.12 2.80
CA TYR A 14 -24.21 -39.80 2.59
C TYR A 14 -24.21 -38.95 3.86
N HIS A 15 -25.32 -38.92 4.61
CA HIS A 15 -25.42 -38.13 5.84
C HIS A 15 -24.62 -38.70 7.02
N LYS A 16 -24.25 -39.99 6.97
CA LYS A 16 -23.36 -40.64 7.96
C LYS A 16 -21.89 -40.31 7.73
N ILE A 17 -21.52 -39.75 6.57
CA ILE A 17 -20.15 -39.33 6.32
C ILE A 17 -19.85 -38.16 7.27
N PRO A 18 -18.86 -38.30 8.18
CA PRO A 18 -18.54 -37.24 9.12
C PRO A 18 -18.01 -36.03 8.34
N ILE A 19 -18.53 -34.84 8.67
CA ILE A 19 -18.02 -33.59 8.11
C ILE A 19 -16.53 -33.50 8.47
N PRO A 20 -15.61 -33.36 7.49
CA PRO A 20 -14.19 -33.29 7.78
C PRO A 20 -13.90 -32.03 8.60
N LYS A 21 -13.27 -32.20 9.76
CA LYS A 21 -12.92 -31.12 10.72
C LYS A 21 -12.12 -29.96 10.10
N LYS A 22 -11.53 -30.15 8.90
CA LYS A 22 -10.73 -29.15 8.20
C LYS A 22 -11.53 -28.13 7.39
N LEU A 23 -12.83 -28.34 7.16
CA LEU A 23 -13.62 -27.43 6.32
C LEU A 23 -13.76 -26.04 6.97
N ASP A 24 -14.07 -25.99 8.27
CA ASP A 24 -14.21 -24.74 9.02
C ASP A 24 -12.88 -23.98 9.13
N THR A 25 -11.76 -24.69 9.22
CA THR A 25 -10.44 -24.06 9.28
C THR A 25 -10.08 -23.34 7.99
N ILE A 26 -10.45 -23.87 6.82
CA ILE A 26 -10.13 -23.26 5.52
C ILE A 26 -10.96 -21.99 5.32
N ILE A 27 -12.26 -22.06 5.59
CA ILE A 27 -13.19 -20.92 5.44
C ILE A 27 -12.78 -19.77 6.37
N ASN A 28 -12.45 -20.10 7.62
CA ASN A 28 -12.03 -19.09 8.58
C ASN A 28 -10.67 -18.49 8.20
N HIS A 29 -9.74 -19.29 7.69
CA HIS A 29 -8.42 -18.80 7.27
C HIS A 29 -8.52 -17.85 6.07
N GLU A 30 -9.25 -18.21 5.02
CA GLU A 30 -9.47 -17.35 3.85
C GLU A 30 -10.15 -16.03 4.22
N LYS A 31 -11.20 -16.10 5.05
CA LYS A 31 -11.92 -14.90 5.49
C LYS A 31 -11.01 -13.94 6.26
N ILE A 32 -10.20 -14.49 7.17
CA ILE A 32 -9.23 -13.72 7.96
C ILE A 32 -8.16 -13.10 7.05
N GLU A 33 -7.57 -13.90 6.15
CA GLU A 33 -6.54 -13.44 5.24
C GLU A 33 -7.05 -12.32 4.32
N ASN A 34 -8.27 -12.44 3.80
CA ASN A 34 -8.92 -11.42 2.97
C ASN A 34 -9.13 -10.10 3.73
N ILE A 35 -9.60 -10.16 4.98
CA ILE A 35 -9.76 -8.97 5.83
C ILE A 35 -8.41 -8.27 6.06
N TYR A 36 -7.35 -9.01 6.35
CA TYR A 36 -6.02 -8.44 6.52
C TYR A 36 -5.48 -7.85 5.22
N ARG A 37 -5.67 -8.53 4.08
CA ARG A 37 -5.25 -8.02 2.76
C ARG A 37 -5.94 -6.70 2.42
N GLU A 38 -7.25 -6.59 2.66
CA GLU A 38 -7.97 -5.35 2.38
C GLU A 38 -7.58 -4.19 3.31
N LYS A 39 -7.40 -4.46 4.60
CA LYS A 39 -6.90 -3.46 5.56
C LYS A 39 -5.51 -2.96 5.16
N ASN A 40 -4.60 -3.86 4.82
CA ASN A 40 -3.24 -3.51 4.39
C ASN A 40 -3.25 -2.69 3.09
N LYS A 41 -4.09 -3.06 2.10
CA LYS A 41 -4.26 -2.25 0.88
C LYS A 41 -4.76 -0.84 1.18
N LYS A 42 -5.71 -0.67 2.11
CA LYS A 42 -6.23 0.64 2.49
C LYS A 42 -5.18 1.50 3.20
N VAL A 43 -4.43 0.91 4.13
CA VAL A 43 -3.34 1.59 4.86
C VAL A 43 -2.21 1.98 3.91
N ASN A 44 -1.79 1.09 3.00
CA ASN A 44 -0.75 1.42 2.01
C ASN A 44 -1.19 2.54 1.07
N ARG A 45 -2.45 2.55 0.62
CA ARG A 45 -2.98 3.66 -0.18
C ARG A 45 -2.97 4.98 0.58
N LEU A 46 -3.33 4.97 1.88
CA LEU A 46 -3.29 6.18 2.70
C LEU A 46 -1.85 6.68 2.89
N ARG A 47 -0.91 5.78 3.21
CA ARG A 47 0.52 6.11 3.36
C ARG A 47 1.09 6.72 2.08
N PHE A 48 0.73 6.17 0.93
CA PHE A 48 1.15 6.71 -0.37
C PHE A 48 0.61 8.12 -0.63
N LYS A 49 -0.68 8.36 -0.32
CA LYS A 49 -1.28 9.71 -0.42
C LYS A 49 -0.57 10.72 0.48
N VAL A 50 -0.27 10.35 1.72
CA VAL A 50 0.46 11.22 2.67
C VAL A 50 1.87 11.51 2.17
N ALA A 51 2.58 10.51 1.66
CA ALA A 51 3.92 10.68 1.12
C ALA A 51 3.94 11.66 -0.08
N ILE A 52 2.97 11.53 -1.00
CA ILE A 52 2.83 12.47 -2.12
C ILE A 52 2.56 13.89 -1.62
N ALA A 53 1.61 14.06 -0.69
CA ALA A 53 1.28 15.37 -0.16
C ALA A 53 2.49 16.04 0.51
N PHE A 54 3.26 15.27 1.31
CA PHE A 54 4.48 15.75 1.92
C PHE A 54 5.53 16.16 0.87
N ALA A 55 5.73 15.35 -0.18
CA ALA A 55 6.67 15.65 -1.24
C ALA A 55 6.31 16.97 -1.97
N CYS A 56 5.03 17.20 -2.27
CA CYS A 56 4.58 18.44 -2.89
C CYS A 56 4.80 19.67 -1.99
N ILE A 57 4.53 19.55 -0.69
CA ILE A 57 4.78 20.65 0.25
C ILE A 57 6.28 20.90 0.38
N PHE A 58 7.08 19.83 0.44
CA PHE A 58 8.53 19.90 0.54
C PHE A 58 9.15 20.59 -0.68
N THR A 59 8.73 20.24 -1.90
CA THR A 59 9.24 20.88 -3.12
C THR A 59 8.91 22.37 -3.18
N VAL A 60 7.70 22.77 -2.77
CA VAL A 60 7.32 24.18 -2.66
C VAL A 60 8.19 24.90 -1.63
N LEU A 61 8.38 24.32 -0.45
CA LEU A 61 9.17 24.92 0.63
C LEU A 61 10.64 25.13 0.23
N VAL A 62 11.24 24.13 -0.41
CA VAL A 62 12.62 24.18 -0.91
C VAL A 62 12.79 25.27 -1.97
N ASN A 63 11.78 25.50 -2.83
CA ASN A 63 11.81 26.58 -3.83
C ASN A 63 11.54 27.98 -3.24
N ILE A 64 10.81 28.09 -2.12
CA ILE A 64 10.55 29.37 -1.46
C ILE A 64 11.81 29.93 -0.80
N SER A 65 12.63 29.07 -0.18
CA SER A 65 13.80 29.51 0.60
C SER A 65 15.10 28.86 0.11
N PRO A 66 15.99 29.64 -0.53
CA PRO A 66 17.32 29.17 -0.93
C PRO A 66 18.16 28.68 0.24
N VAL A 67 17.99 29.29 1.43
CA VAL A 67 18.71 28.89 2.66
C VAL A 67 18.29 27.50 3.12
N PHE A 68 17.01 27.15 2.93
CA PHE A 68 16.52 25.82 3.25
C PHE A 68 17.11 24.77 2.28
N ALA A 69 17.11 25.05 0.98
CA ALA A 69 17.74 24.19 -0.02
C ALA A 69 19.24 23.97 0.25
N ASP A 70 19.99 25.01 0.63
CA ASP A 70 21.42 24.92 0.91
C ASP A 70 21.77 24.10 2.16
N ASN A 71 20.89 24.09 3.17
CA ASN A 71 21.13 23.28 4.35
C ASN A 71 20.89 21.79 4.06
N PHE A 72 19.85 21.47 3.30
CA PHE A 72 19.54 20.08 2.94
C PHE A 72 20.42 19.54 1.80
N SER A 73 21.03 20.40 0.97
CA SER A 73 22.01 19.99 -0.06
C SER A 73 23.24 19.30 0.52
N LYS A 74 23.57 19.58 1.78
CA LYS A 74 24.74 19.04 2.49
C LYS A 74 24.54 17.63 3.04
N ILE A 75 23.30 17.13 3.07
CA ILE A 75 23.00 15.79 3.58
C ILE A 75 23.14 14.77 2.45
N PRO A 76 23.93 13.69 2.62
CA PRO A 76 24.08 12.67 1.58
C PRO A 76 22.72 12.06 1.20
N VAL A 77 22.54 11.72 -0.08
CA VAL A 77 21.29 11.27 -0.71
C VAL A 77 20.22 12.38 -0.84
N ILE A 78 19.90 13.10 0.24
CA ILE A 78 18.86 14.14 0.23
C ILE A 78 19.29 15.32 -0.65
N GLY A 79 20.57 15.68 -0.60
CA GLY A 79 21.07 16.83 -1.35
C GLY A 79 20.94 16.69 -2.86
N ALA A 80 21.15 15.50 -3.40
CA ALA A 80 20.94 15.22 -4.83
C ALA A 80 19.48 15.43 -5.26
N ILE A 81 18.52 15.14 -4.39
CA ILE A 81 17.09 15.37 -4.66
C ILE A 81 16.80 16.87 -4.65
N VAL A 82 17.26 17.56 -3.60
CA VAL A 82 17.05 19.01 -3.40
C VAL A 82 17.65 19.82 -4.55
N GLU A 83 18.83 19.44 -5.03
CA GLU A 83 19.48 20.12 -6.15
C GLU A 83 18.67 20.05 -7.45
N VAL A 84 18.05 18.90 -7.75
CA VAL A 84 17.24 18.72 -8.98
C VAL A 84 15.92 19.48 -8.91
N ILE A 85 15.28 19.54 -7.74
CA ILE A 85 13.95 20.17 -7.58
C ILE A 85 14.01 21.68 -7.33
N THR A 86 15.18 22.24 -6.99
CA THR A 86 15.34 23.67 -6.71
C THR A 86 15.61 24.43 -8.01
N ILE A 87 14.75 25.40 -8.36
CA ILE A 87 14.97 26.28 -9.51
C ILE A 87 15.93 27.40 -9.11
N LYS A 88 17.17 27.37 -9.63
CA LYS A 88 18.14 28.47 -9.46
C LYS A 88 17.90 29.54 -10.53
N ASN A 89 17.22 30.62 -10.18
CA ASN A 89 17.18 31.82 -11.01
C ASN A 89 18.51 32.57 -10.84
N TYR A 90 19.50 32.27 -11.69
CA TYR A 90 20.69 33.10 -11.81
C TYR A 90 20.29 34.43 -12.44
N SER A 91 20.05 35.45 -11.61
CA SER A 91 20.16 36.83 -12.10
C SER A 91 21.64 37.06 -12.36
N LEU A 92 22.05 36.89 -13.63
CA LEU A 92 23.29 37.45 -14.16
C LEU A 92 23.17 38.96 -14.14
N LYS A 93 23.23 39.58 -12.95
CA LYS A 93 23.29 41.03 -12.83
C LYS A 93 24.76 41.45 -12.75
N SER A 94 25.16 42.02 -13.87
CA SER A 94 26.30 42.89 -14.12
C SER A 94 27.69 42.27 -13.92
N GLY A 95 28.22 41.76 -15.04
CA GLY A 95 29.61 42.08 -15.36
C GLY A 95 29.72 43.61 -15.39
N LYS A 96 30.42 44.15 -14.39
CA LYS A 96 30.91 45.52 -14.44
C LYS A 96 32.00 45.56 -15.52
N LEU A 97 31.75 46.35 -16.57
CA LEU A 97 32.79 46.98 -17.36
C LEU A 97 33.52 48.03 -16.51
#